data_AF-A0A1F5J5E2-F1
#
_entry.id   AF-A0A1F5J5E2-F1
#
_cell.length_a   1.000
_cell.length_b   1.000
_cell.length_c   1.000
_cell.angle_alpha   90.00
_cell.angle_beta   90.00
_cell.angle_gamma   90.00
#
_symmetry.space_group_name_H-M   'P 1'
#
loop_
_entity.id
_entity.type
_entity.pdbx_description
1 polymer ?
#
loop_
_entity_poly.entity_id
_entity_poly.type
_entity_poly.pdbx_seq_one_letter_code
_entity_poly.pdbx_strand_id
1 'polypeptide(L)'
;MRAVFRTLAVIAAVLVIYYWAYPRTVRLYDYLTAESSILEVPAFPEIKEFYPDLYAKILSDTKSAIIKGGSVDDIISENGMTLAALLEHDLPLASPEATSAFITSFVGVFRKAGNNDPECCVELINGNEQCMWQLMTPEEQNDLLRAIALIIRSAHTGPAELNDVKQAEKDVGRISSNVVAKFGPEIDYTAQTPLTDEEKKKVCFAIADLYSETLKLPPARSSDAIKYLLSGPGEEEQQ
;
A
#
# COMPACT_ATOMS: atom_id res chain seq x y z
N MET A 1 0.50 68.01 5.73
CA MET A 1 1.50 67.02 5.24
C MET A 1 1.68 65.82 6.16
N ARG A 2 1.95 65.97 7.48
CA ARG A 2 2.17 64.82 8.39
C ARG A 2 1.01 63.82 8.50
N ALA A 3 -0.24 64.28 8.41
CA ALA A 3 -1.42 63.40 8.49
C ALA A 3 -1.60 62.49 7.27
N VAL A 4 -1.33 63.01 6.06
CA VAL A 4 -1.43 62.27 4.78
C VAL A 4 -0.37 61.17 4.68
N PHE A 5 0.84 61.45 5.19
CA PHE A 5 1.92 60.47 5.22
C PHE A 5 1.63 59.30 6.17
N ARG A 6 0.93 59.57 7.30
CA ARG A 6 0.49 58.53 8.24
C ARG A 6 -0.59 57.64 7.65
N THR A 7 -1.59 58.20 6.96
CA THR A 7 -2.63 57.39 6.31
C THR A 7 -2.07 56.54 5.17
N LEU A 8 -1.17 57.08 4.35
CA LEU A 8 -0.50 56.30 3.30
C LEU A 8 0.36 55.16 3.87
N ALA A 9 1.06 55.38 4.99
CA ALA A 9 1.84 54.34 5.65
C ALA A 9 0.96 53.20 6.21
N VAL A 10 -0.20 53.53 6.78
CA VAL A 10 -1.17 52.52 7.27
C VAL A 10 -1.76 51.71 6.11
N ILE A 11 -2.15 52.37 5.01
CA ILE A 11 -2.67 51.69 3.82
C ILE A 11 -1.59 50.78 3.23
N ALA A 12 -0.36 51.26 3.09
CA ALA A 12 0.76 50.45 2.60
C ALA A 12 1.03 49.23 3.52
N ALA A 13 0.97 49.39 4.84
CA ALA A 13 1.14 48.28 5.78
C ALA A 13 0.02 47.24 5.66
N VAL A 14 -1.24 47.67 5.55
CA VAL A 14 -2.40 46.78 5.34
C VAL A 14 -2.27 46.04 4.00
N LEU A 15 -1.86 46.72 2.94
CA LEU A 15 -1.63 46.10 1.63
C LEU A 15 -0.47 45.09 1.66
N VAL A 16 0.64 45.38 2.33
CA VAL A 16 1.75 44.44 2.49
C VAL A 16 1.33 43.22 3.32
N ILE A 17 0.54 43.42 4.39
CA ILE A 17 0.01 42.32 5.18
C ILE A 17 -0.93 41.46 4.32
N TYR A 18 -1.89 42.06 3.64
CA TYR A 18 -2.91 41.34 2.89
C TYR A 18 -2.38 40.65 1.63
N TYR A 19 -1.50 41.32 0.87
CA TYR A 19 -1.00 40.79 -0.41
C TYR A 19 0.32 40.01 -0.28
N TRP A 20 1.06 40.15 0.82
CA TRP A 20 2.39 39.54 0.95
C TRP A 20 2.56 38.67 2.19
N ALA A 21 2.17 39.16 3.38
CA ALA A 21 2.33 38.39 4.62
C ALA A 21 1.27 37.29 4.75
N TYR A 22 -0.01 37.62 4.63
CA TYR A 22 -1.15 36.73 4.79
C TYR A 22 -1.12 35.52 3.83
N PRO A 23 -0.92 35.67 2.50
CA PRO A 23 -0.86 34.53 1.60
C PRO A 23 0.37 33.65 1.82
N ARG A 24 1.45 34.16 2.41
CA ARG A 24 2.64 33.37 2.76
C ARG A 24 2.47 32.63 4.08
N THR A 25 1.89 33.28 5.10
CA THR A 25 1.69 32.66 6.41
C THR A 25 0.62 31.57 6.36
N VAL A 26 -0.48 31.78 5.61
CA VAL A 26 -1.51 30.76 5.41
C VAL A 26 -0.93 29.56 4.66
N ARG A 27 -0.18 29.80 3.57
CA ARG A 27 0.45 28.72 2.80
C ARG A 27 1.48 27.91 3.58
N LEU A 28 2.24 28.55 4.50
CA LEU A 28 3.20 27.86 5.37
C LEU A 28 2.50 27.07 6.48
N TYR A 29 1.42 27.62 7.04
CA TYR A 29 0.60 26.95 8.05
C TYR A 29 -0.08 25.70 7.46
N ASP A 30 -0.66 25.82 6.28
CA ASP A 30 -1.27 24.70 5.55
C ASP A 30 -0.21 23.64 5.19
N TYR A 31 1.00 24.07 4.81
CA TYR A 31 2.12 23.16 4.52
C TYR A 31 2.53 22.35 5.76
N LEU A 32 2.77 23.01 6.89
CA LEU A 32 3.22 22.34 8.12
C LEU A 32 2.15 21.41 8.67
N THR A 33 0.88 21.81 8.58
CA THR A 33 -0.24 20.98 9.01
C THR A 33 -0.40 19.76 8.12
N ALA A 34 -0.29 19.92 6.79
CA ALA A 34 -0.33 18.81 5.84
C ALA A 34 0.83 17.83 6.07
N GLU A 35 2.05 18.32 6.29
CA GLU A 35 3.21 17.48 6.56
C GLU A 35 3.09 16.76 7.91
N SER A 36 2.61 17.42 8.96
CA SER A 36 2.38 16.73 10.25
C SER A 36 1.32 15.65 10.14
N SER A 37 0.18 15.94 9.48
CA SER A 37 -0.90 14.97 9.34
C SER A 37 -0.51 13.76 8.50
N ILE A 38 0.29 13.94 7.44
CA ILE A 38 0.73 12.80 6.62
C ILE A 38 1.74 11.91 7.35
N LEU A 39 2.58 12.50 8.21
CA LEU A 39 3.56 11.75 9.00
C LEU A 39 2.94 10.96 10.16
N GLU A 40 1.69 11.26 10.54
CA GLU A 40 0.92 10.45 11.47
C GLU A 40 0.38 9.17 10.81
N VAL A 41 0.32 9.12 9.48
CA VAL A 41 -0.10 7.94 8.72
C VAL A 41 1.05 6.91 8.73
N PRO A 42 0.80 5.64 9.09
CA PRO A 42 1.84 4.63 9.03
C PRO A 42 2.39 4.47 7.59
N ALA A 43 3.63 3.98 7.48
CA ALA A 43 4.48 3.93 6.28
C ALA A 43 5.07 5.26 5.81
N PHE A 44 4.38 6.40 5.96
CA PHE A 44 4.90 7.69 5.47
C PHE A 44 6.24 8.14 6.08
N PRO A 45 6.52 7.92 7.38
CA PRO A 45 7.85 8.16 7.93
C PRO A 45 8.95 7.36 7.22
N GLU A 46 8.67 6.09 6.89
CA GLU A 46 9.61 5.22 6.17
C GLU A 46 9.77 5.65 4.71
N ILE A 47 8.66 6.03 4.04
CA ILE A 47 8.71 6.58 2.68
C ILE A 47 9.53 7.87 2.66
N LYS A 48 9.40 8.74 3.67
CA LYS A 48 10.22 9.95 3.78
C LYS A 48 11.71 9.64 3.91
N GLU A 49 12.07 8.60 4.66
CA GLU A 49 13.45 8.21 4.92
C GLU A 49 14.10 7.53 3.70
N PHE A 50 13.42 6.54 3.11
CA PHE A 50 13.98 5.68 2.06
C PHE A 50 13.58 6.08 0.64
N TYR A 51 12.48 6.82 0.46
CA TYR A 51 11.94 7.24 -0.85
C TYR A 51 11.59 8.75 -0.88
N PRO A 52 12.58 9.65 -0.67
CA PRO A 52 12.32 11.08 -0.47
C PRO A 52 11.64 11.76 -1.67
N ASP A 53 11.94 11.33 -2.90
CA ASP A 53 11.31 11.89 -4.10
C ASP A 53 9.82 11.54 -4.19
N LEU A 54 9.48 10.29 -3.85
CA LEU A 54 8.10 9.85 -3.77
C LEU A 54 7.37 10.58 -2.63
N TYR A 55 7.98 10.68 -1.45
CA TYR A 55 7.42 11.44 -0.35
C TYR A 55 7.12 12.89 -0.74
N ALA A 56 8.05 13.55 -1.43
CA ALA A 56 7.87 14.92 -1.92
C ALA A 56 6.70 15.03 -2.91
N LYS A 57 6.53 14.04 -3.79
CA LYS A 57 5.38 13.97 -4.70
C LYS A 57 4.07 13.81 -3.92
N ILE A 58 3.96 12.81 -3.04
CA ILE A 58 2.72 12.58 -2.28
C ILE A 58 2.38 13.82 -1.44
N LEU A 59 3.36 14.42 -0.77
CA LEU A 59 3.16 15.63 0.01
C LEU A 59 2.70 16.83 -0.86
N SER A 60 3.14 16.92 -2.12
CA SER A 60 2.66 17.93 -3.07
C SER A 60 1.21 17.68 -3.49
N ASP A 61 0.86 16.43 -3.75
CA ASP A 61 -0.49 16.00 -4.11
C ASP A 61 -1.45 16.23 -2.91
N THR A 62 -1.01 15.91 -1.70
CA THR A 62 -1.75 16.16 -0.45
C THR A 62 -2.11 17.62 -0.26
N LYS A 63 -1.14 18.53 -0.45
CA LYS A 63 -1.41 19.97 -0.34
C LYS A 63 -2.45 20.42 -1.36
N SER A 64 -2.33 19.91 -2.58
CA SER A 64 -3.25 20.26 -3.67
C SER A 64 -4.67 19.79 -3.38
N ALA A 65 -4.83 18.62 -2.76
CA ALA A 65 -6.12 18.07 -2.34
C ALA A 65 -6.72 18.85 -1.15
N ILE A 66 -5.92 19.14 -0.11
CA ILE A 66 -6.38 19.92 1.05
C ILE A 66 -6.87 21.32 0.62
N ILE A 67 -6.16 22.00 -0.28
CA ILE A 67 -6.59 23.30 -0.83
C ILE A 67 -7.96 23.20 -1.55
N LYS A 68 -8.25 22.04 -2.14
CA LYS A 68 -9.53 21.75 -2.82
C LYS A 68 -10.61 21.20 -1.89
N GLY A 69 -10.31 21.01 -0.60
CA GLY A 69 -11.23 20.47 0.40
C GLY A 69 -11.26 18.94 0.52
N GLY A 70 -10.27 18.24 -0.04
CA GLY A 70 -10.10 16.79 0.12
C GLY A 70 -9.48 16.39 1.48
N SER A 71 -9.60 15.11 1.84
CA SER A 71 -9.06 14.55 3.08
C SER A 71 -7.74 13.79 2.87
N VAL A 72 -7.00 13.54 3.96
CA VAL A 72 -5.78 12.71 3.94
C VAL A 72 -6.08 11.27 3.52
N ASP A 73 -7.24 10.74 3.91
CA ASP A 73 -7.68 9.38 3.57
C ASP A 73 -7.91 9.22 2.06
N ASP A 74 -8.49 10.24 1.42
CA ASP A 74 -8.67 10.25 -0.04
C ASP A 74 -7.32 10.13 -0.76
N ILE A 75 -6.29 10.81 -0.24
CA ILE A 75 -4.96 10.80 -0.83
C ILE A 75 -4.28 9.43 -0.65
N ILE A 76 -4.45 8.78 0.50
CA ILE A 76 -3.90 7.43 0.73
C ILE A 76 -4.52 6.45 -0.27
N SER A 77 -5.84 6.50 -0.42
CA SER A 77 -6.59 5.69 -1.39
C SER A 77 -6.13 5.96 -2.84
N GLU A 78 -5.98 7.24 -3.21
CA GLU A 78 -5.50 7.66 -4.54
C GLU A 78 -4.06 7.25 -4.82
N ASN A 79 -3.21 7.15 -3.79
CA ASN A 79 -1.82 6.71 -3.93
C ASN A 79 -1.64 5.20 -3.74
N GLY A 80 -2.72 4.41 -3.67
CA GLY A 80 -2.68 2.95 -3.51
C GLY A 80 -1.74 2.26 -4.50
N MET A 81 -1.87 2.57 -5.80
CA MET A 81 -0.98 2.02 -6.84
C MET A 81 0.49 2.39 -6.64
N THR A 82 0.76 3.56 -6.05
CA THR A 82 2.14 3.98 -5.80
C THR A 82 2.74 3.22 -4.62
N LEU A 83 1.94 2.91 -3.60
CA LEU A 83 2.33 2.01 -2.52
C LEU A 83 2.53 0.58 -3.03
N ALA A 84 1.68 0.10 -3.95
CA ALA A 84 1.85 -1.22 -4.56
C ALA A 84 3.18 -1.35 -5.31
N ALA A 85 3.57 -0.34 -6.09
CA ALA A 85 4.86 -0.32 -6.78
C ALA A 85 6.06 -0.33 -5.81
N LEU A 86 5.96 0.31 -4.64
CA LEU A 86 7.00 0.19 -3.60
C LEU A 86 7.08 -1.24 -3.05
N LEU A 87 5.93 -1.86 -2.82
CA LEU A 87 5.86 -3.21 -2.28
C LEU A 87 6.42 -4.25 -3.25
N GLU A 88 6.24 -4.06 -4.56
CA GLU A 88 6.86 -4.91 -5.58
C GLU A 88 8.40 -4.95 -5.44
N HIS A 89 9.01 -3.81 -5.08
CA HIS A 89 10.45 -3.71 -4.86
C HIS A 89 10.89 -4.22 -3.47
N ASP A 90 10.18 -3.85 -2.40
CA ASP A 90 10.65 -4.08 -1.03
C ASP A 90 10.21 -5.43 -0.44
N LEU A 91 9.07 -5.98 -0.86
CA LEU A 91 8.56 -7.24 -0.31
C LEU A 91 9.50 -8.44 -0.54
N PRO A 92 10.20 -8.57 -1.68
CA PRO A 92 11.24 -9.58 -1.87
C PRO A 92 12.38 -9.54 -0.85
N LEU A 93 12.65 -8.36 -0.26
CA LEU A 93 13.73 -8.12 0.70
C LEU A 93 13.24 -8.04 2.16
N ALA A 94 11.93 -8.05 2.37
CA ALA A 94 11.33 -7.85 3.69
C ALA A 94 11.66 -8.97 4.68
N SER A 95 11.70 -8.63 5.98
CA SER A 95 11.88 -9.64 7.03
C SER A 95 10.67 -10.59 7.13
N PRO A 96 10.83 -11.79 7.68
CA PRO A 96 9.72 -12.72 7.87
C PRO A 96 8.53 -12.15 8.64
N GLU A 97 8.81 -11.32 9.66
CA GLU A 97 7.78 -10.65 10.46
C GLU A 97 7.00 -9.63 9.61
N ALA A 98 7.70 -8.82 8.81
CA ALA A 98 7.10 -7.83 7.93
C ALA A 98 6.25 -8.50 6.84
N THR A 99 6.78 -9.55 6.20
CA THR A 99 6.05 -10.35 5.22
C THR A 99 4.77 -10.96 5.83
N SER A 100 4.87 -11.56 7.02
CA SER A 100 3.73 -12.18 7.69
C SER A 100 2.65 -11.16 8.05
N ALA A 101 3.03 -9.98 8.56
CA ALA A 101 2.08 -8.92 8.93
C ALA A 101 1.28 -8.46 7.71
N PHE A 102 1.97 -8.21 6.59
CA PHE A 102 1.34 -7.76 5.36
C PHE A 102 0.40 -8.81 4.75
N ILE A 103 0.88 -10.06 4.61
CA ILE A 103 0.07 -11.13 4.04
C ILE A 103 -1.13 -11.49 4.92
N THR A 104 -1.04 -11.30 6.24
CA THR A 104 -2.21 -11.45 7.13
C THR A 104 -3.31 -10.45 6.79
N SER A 105 -2.97 -9.18 6.63
CA SER A 105 -3.92 -8.15 6.21
C SER A 105 -4.51 -8.46 4.83
N PHE A 106 -3.66 -8.89 3.88
CA PHE A 106 -4.08 -9.21 2.52
C PHE A 106 -5.04 -10.43 2.45
N VAL A 107 -4.80 -11.46 3.26
CA VAL A 107 -5.74 -12.59 3.41
C VAL A 107 -7.11 -12.11 3.90
N GLY A 108 -7.14 -11.17 4.85
CA GLY A 108 -8.37 -10.57 5.35
C GLY A 108 -9.20 -9.93 4.23
N VAL A 109 -8.54 -9.18 3.35
CA VAL A 109 -9.16 -8.52 2.19
C VAL A 109 -9.78 -9.55 1.24
N PHE A 110 -9.03 -10.56 0.81
CA PHE A 110 -9.56 -11.58 -0.11
C PHE A 110 -10.79 -12.30 0.47
N ARG A 111 -10.80 -12.58 1.78
CA ARG A 111 -11.96 -13.18 2.44
C ARG A 111 -13.17 -12.23 2.44
N LYS A 112 -12.95 -10.92 2.60
CA LYS A 112 -14.03 -9.92 2.53
C LYS A 112 -14.55 -9.75 1.12
N ALA A 113 -13.65 -9.65 0.13
CA ALA A 113 -14.01 -9.59 -1.27
C ALA A 113 -14.86 -10.81 -1.66
N GLY A 114 -14.40 -12.04 -1.35
CA GLY A 114 -15.18 -13.25 -1.63
C GLY A 114 -16.57 -13.31 -0.98
N ASN A 115 -16.80 -12.60 0.13
CA ASN A 115 -18.11 -12.56 0.79
C ASN A 115 -19.01 -11.43 0.30
N ASN A 116 -18.44 -10.25 0.05
CA ASN A 116 -19.18 -9.01 -0.12
C ASN A 116 -19.08 -8.42 -1.53
N ASP A 117 -17.93 -8.60 -2.19
CA ASP A 117 -17.64 -8.05 -3.51
C ASP A 117 -16.62 -8.94 -4.27
N PRO A 118 -17.10 -10.00 -4.94
CA PRO A 118 -16.23 -10.90 -5.69
C PRO A 118 -15.54 -10.22 -6.89
N GLU A 119 -16.05 -9.07 -7.37
CA GLU A 119 -15.40 -8.34 -8.46
C GLU A 119 -14.10 -7.70 -7.99
N CYS A 120 -14.09 -7.10 -6.79
CA CYS A 120 -12.88 -6.52 -6.20
C CYS A 120 -11.71 -7.52 -6.13
N CYS A 121 -12.01 -8.80 -5.94
CA CYS A 121 -11.00 -9.84 -5.94
C CYS A 121 -10.36 -10.09 -7.32
N VAL A 122 -11.15 -10.01 -8.40
CA VAL A 122 -10.62 -10.05 -9.76
C VAL A 122 -9.78 -8.80 -10.04
N GLU A 123 -10.23 -7.63 -9.57
CA GLU A 123 -9.46 -6.39 -9.68
C GLU A 123 -8.10 -6.50 -8.96
N LEU A 124 -8.08 -7.06 -7.75
CA LEU A 124 -6.86 -7.27 -6.96
C LEU A 124 -5.87 -8.21 -7.65
N ILE A 125 -6.35 -9.31 -8.25
CA ILE A 125 -5.51 -10.24 -9.02
C ILE A 125 -4.88 -9.54 -10.23
N ASN A 126 -5.63 -8.63 -10.85
CA ASN A 126 -5.19 -7.83 -11.99
C ASN A 126 -4.37 -6.59 -11.60
N GLY A 127 -4.00 -6.43 -10.32
CA GLY A 127 -3.16 -5.32 -9.84
C GLY A 127 -3.90 -3.99 -9.66
N ASN A 128 -5.22 -4.01 -9.53
CA ASN A 128 -6.00 -2.83 -9.12
C ASN A 128 -6.42 -2.97 -7.65
N GLU A 129 -5.72 -2.27 -6.75
CA GLU A 129 -6.00 -2.34 -5.31
C GLU A 129 -6.98 -1.27 -4.81
N GLN A 130 -7.60 -0.47 -5.68
CA GLN A 130 -8.43 0.65 -5.23
C GLN A 130 -9.67 0.17 -4.45
N CYS A 131 -10.29 -0.92 -4.89
CA CYS A 131 -11.46 -1.50 -4.23
C CYS A 131 -11.16 -2.05 -2.83
N MET A 132 -9.91 -2.49 -2.58
CA MET A 132 -9.50 -3.08 -1.30
C MET A 132 -9.68 -2.10 -0.13
N TRP A 133 -9.35 -0.82 -0.34
CA TRP A 133 -9.47 0.20 0.70
C TRP A 133 -10.92 0.36 1.19
N GLN A 134 -11.89 0.19 0.30
CA GLN A 134 -13.32 0.29 0.62
C GLN A 134 -13.85 -0.92 1.40
N LEU A 135 -13.18 -2.07 1.30
CA LEU A 135 -13.53 -3.29 2.04
C LEU A 135 -12.97 -3.32 3.47
N MET A 136 -12.01 -2.45 3.78
CA MET A 136 -11.37 -2.41 5.09
C MET A 136 -12.05 -1.43 6.05
N THR A 137 -11.98 -1.75 7.34
CA THR A 137 -12.23 -0.78 8.40
C THR A 137 -11.04 0.18 8.54
N PRO A 138 -11.21 1.37 9.14
CA PRO A 138 -10.08 2.27 9.39
C PRO A 138 -8.94 1.63 10.21
N GLU A 139 -9.27 0.72 11.12
CA GLU A 139 -8.29 -0.03 11.90
C GLU A 139 -7.45 -0.96 11.02
N GLU A 140 -8.10 -1.71 10.12
CA GLU A 140 -7.42 -2.62 9.19
C GLU A 140 -6.56 -1.88 8.16
N GLN A 141 -7.02 -0.72 7.69
CA GLN A 141 -6.21 0.16 6.84
C GLN A 141 -4.95 0.60 7.59
N ASN A 142 -5.08 0.97 8.87
CA ASN A 142 -3.94 1.34 9.70
C ASN A 142 -2.99 0.16 9.95
N ASP A 143 -3.52 -1.04 10.20
CA ASP A 143 -2.72 -2.28 10.31
C ASP A 143 -1.95 -2.58 9.03
N LEU A 144 -2.60 -2.47 7.87
CA LEU A 144 -1.95 -2.64 6.57
C LEU A 144 -0.82 -1.63 6.38
N LEU A 145 -1.07 -0.34 6.62
CA LEU A 145 -0.05 0.70 6.49
C LEU A 145 1.12 0.48 7.47
N ARG A 146 0.86 -0.04 8.68
CA ARG A 146 1.93 -0.46 9.60
C ARG A 146 2.74 -1.62 9.05
N ALA A 147 2.10 -2.60 8.43
CA ALA A 147 2.80 -3.71 7.78
C ALA A 147 3.66 -3.23 6.60
N ILE A 148 3.15 -2.29 5.79
CA ILE A 148 3.91 -1.64 4.71
C ILE A 148 5.13 -0.91 5.28
N ALA A 149 4.98 -0.18 6.39
CA ALA A 149 6.10 0.46 7.08
C ALA A 149 7.19 -0.54 7.48
N LEU A 150 6.78 -1.69 8.03
CA LEU A 150 7.70 -2.76 8.40
C LEU A 150 8.42 -3.36 7.18
N ILE A 151 7.72 -3.52 6.06
CA ILE A 151 8.33 -3.98 4.79
C ILE A 151 9.42 -3.02 4.36
N ILE A 152 9.09 -1.73 4.19
CA ILE A 152 10.05 -0.70 3.74
C ILE A 152 11.26 -0.67 4.67
N ARG A 153 11.05 -0.56 5.98
CA ARG A 153 12.15 -0.48 6.94
C ARG A 153 13.03 -1.74 6.92
N SER A 154 12.44 -2.92 6.88
CA SER A 154 13.21 -4.17 6.92
C SER A 154 14.00 -4.41 5.64
N ALA A 155 13.42 -4.11 4.48
CA ALA A 155 14.10 -4.19 3.19
C ALA A 155 15.37 -3.32 3.13
N HIS A 156 15.37 -2.14 3.76
CA HIS A 156 16.49 -1.20 3.69
C HIS A 156 17.50 -1.32 4.84
N THR A 157 17.09 -1.81 6.02
CA THR A 157 17.96 -1.84 7.22
C THR A 157 18.48 -3.24 7.58
N GLY A 158 17.84 -4.29 7.06
CA GLY A 158 18.20 -5.67 7.33
C GLY A 158 17.52 -6.59 6.33
N PRO A 159 17.89 -6.50 5.02
CA PRO A 159 17.24 -7.27 3.99
C PRO A 159 17.37 -8.77 4.26
N ALA A 160 16.26 -9.48 4.12
CA ALA A 160 16.20 -10.93 4.22
C ALA A 160 15.83 -11.48 2.84
N GLU A 161 16.80 -11.87 2.03
CA GLU A 161 16.55 -12.45 0.71
C GLU A 161 15.95 -13.86 0.81
N LEU A 162 15.42 -14.37 -0.30
CA LEU A 162 15.01 -15.76 -0.45
C LEU A 162 16.23 -16.68 -0.30
N ASN A 163 16.28 -17.47 0.77
CA ASN A 163 17.49 -18.25 1.11
C ASN A 163 17.47 -19.69 0.58
N ASP A 164 16.28 -20.29 0.43
CA ASP A 164 16.13 -21.68 -0.02
C ASP A 164 15.01 -21.81 -1.06
N VAL A 165 15.34 -21.49 -2.31
CA VAL A 165 14.42 -21.55 -3.46
C VAL A 165 13.79 -22.94 -3.60
N LYS A 166 14.56 -24.01 -3.41
CA LYS A 166 14.06 -25.40 -3.57
C LYS A 166 13.07 -25.77 -2.49
N GLN A 167 13.32 -25.37 -1.25
CA GLN A 167 12.39 -25.62 -0.16
C GLN A 167 11.14 -24.75 -0.30
N ALA A 168 11.27 -23.50 -0.74
CA ALA A 168 10.15 -22.61 -1.05
C ALA A 168 9.28 -23.19 -2.18
N GLU A 169 9.87 -23.62 -3.29
CA GLU A 169 9.19 -24.30 -4.40
C GLU A 169 8.41 -25.53 -3.92
N LYS A 170 9.05 -26.39 -3.11
CA LYS A 170 8.39 -27.57 -2.56
C LYS A 170 7.21 -27.22 -1.66
N ASP A 171 7.36 -26.19 -0.83
CA ASP A 171 6.31 -25.72 0.07
C ASP A 171 5.13 -25.15 -0.72
N VAL A 172 5.41 -24.25 -1.67
CA VAL A 172 4.42 -23.66 -2.57
C VAL A 172 3.73 -24.74 -3.39
N GLY A 173 4.47 -25.65 -4.04
CA GLY A 173 3.89 -26.73 -4.83
C GLY A 173 2.95 -27.63 -4.03
N ARG A 174 3.30 -27.97 -2.79
CA ARG A 174 2.43 -28.73 -1.87
C ARG A 174 1.17 -27.93 -1.50
N ILE A 175 1.31 -26.65 -1.16
CA ILE A 175 0.19 -25.81 -0.74
C ILE A 175 -0.76 -25.56 -1.92
N SER A 176 -0.23 -25.17 -3.08
CA SER A 176 -1.00 -24.97 -4.32
C SER A 176 -1.75 -26.25 -4.70
N SER A 177 -1.13 -27.42 -4.59
CA SER A 177 -1.81 -28.70 -4.84
C SER A 177 -3.01 -28.93 -3.90
N ASN A 178 -2.88 -28.56 -2.62
CA ASN A 178 -3.98 -28.66 -1.66
C ASN A 178 -5.11 -27.66 -1.96
N VAL A 179 -4.78 -26.44 -2.38
CA VAL A 179 -5.76 -25.44 -2.80
C VAL A 179 -6.52 -25.93 -4.03
N VAL A 180 -5.82 -26.41 -5.06
CA VAL A 180 -6.44 -26.97 -6.27
C VAL A 180 -7.32 -28.18 -5.94
N ALA A 181 -6.87 -29.08 -5.05
CA ALA A 181 -7.67 -30.22 -4.62
C ALA A 181 -8.96 -29.81 -3.88
N LYS A 182 -8.95 -28.65 -3.20
CA LYS A 182 -10.09 -28.14 -2.44
C LYS A 182 -11.08 -27.36 -3.31
N PHE A 183 -10.59 -26.54 -4.24
CA PHE A 183 -11.42 -25.60 -5.00
C PHE A 183 -11.75 -26.07 -6.43
N GLY A 184 -10.94 -26.97 -7.00
CA GLY A 184 -11.13 -27.53 -8.34
C GLY A 184 -10.06 -27.05 -9.34
N PRO A 185 -9.52 -27.94 -10.19
CA PRO A 185 -8.53 -27.57 -11.21
C PRO A 185 -9.09 -26.74 -12.38
N GLU A 186 -10.42 -26.69 -12.52
CA GLU A 186 -11.11 -25.98 -13.61
C GLU A 186 -11.18 -24.46 -13.41
N ILE A 187 -10.88 -23.97 -12.21
CA ILE A 187 -10.91 -22.54 -11.90
C ILE A 187 -9.71 -21.86 -12.56
N ASP A 188 -9.98 -20.80 -13.31
CA ASP A 188 -8.94 -19.88 -13.77
C ASP A 188 -8.51 -18.96 -12.61
N TYR A 189 -7.47 -19.39 -11.89
CA TYR A 189 -6.89 -18.64 -10.78
C TYR A 189 -6.15 -17.37 -11.22
N THR A 190 -5.90 -17.19 -12.52
CA THR A 190 -5.29 -15.96 -13.06
C THR A 190 -6.33 -14.88 -13.35
N ALA A 191 -7.62 -15.24 -13.35
CA ALA A 191 -8.73 -14.36 -13.71
C ALA A 191 -8.54 -13.63 -15.06
N GLN A 192 -7.82 -14.26 -16.00
CA GLN A 192 -7.60 -13.73 -17.35
C GLN A 192 -8.80 -13.98 -18.27
N THR A 193 -9.67 -14.92 -17.91
CA THR A 193 -10.92 -15.20 -18.61
C THR A 193 -12.13 -14.69 -17.80
N PRO A 194 -13.26 -14.36 -18.47
CA PRO A 194 -14.47 -13.95 -17.75
C PRO A 194 -14.97 -15.05 -16.82
N LEU A 195 -15.02 -14.74 -15.53
CA LEU A 195 -15.51 -15.63 -14.48
C LEU A 195 -16.98 -15.34 -14.15
N THR A 196 -17.73 -16.38 -13.83
CA THR A 196 -19.04 -16.25 -13.16
C THR A 196 -18.87 -15.76 -11.72
N ASP A 197 -19.91 -15.20 -11.11
CA ASP A 197 -19.83 -14.72 -9.72
C ASP A 197 -19.45 -15.82 -8.71
N GLU A 198 -19.86 -17.06 -8.96
CA GLU A 198 -19.46 -18.21 -8.15
C GLU A 198 -17.96 -18.51 -8.31
N GLU A 199 -17.43 -18.46 -9.54
CA GLU A 199 -16.01 -18.67 -9.81
C GLU A 199 -15.15 -17.56 -9.21
N LYS A 200 -15.55 -16.29 -9.38
CA LYS A 200 -14.88 -15.15 -8.73
C LYS A 200 -14.75 -15.39 -7.23
N LYS A 201 -15.87 -15.72 -6.57
CA LYS A 201 -15.89 -16.04 -5.14
C LYS A 201 -14.93 -17.18 -4.78
N LYS A 202 -14.92 -18.28 -5.55
CA LYS A 202 -14.01 -19.41 -5.33
C LYS A 202 -12.56 -18.99 -5.46
N VAL A 203 -12.20 -18.21 -6.48
CA VAL A 203 -10.84 -17.68 -6.67
C VAL A 203 -10.38 -16.89 -5.44
N CYS A 204 -11.23 -16.03 -4.88
CA CYS A 204 -10.87 -15.24 -3.70
C CYS A 204 -10.55 -16.11 -2.49
N PHE A 205 -11.38 -17.12 -2.24
CA PHE A 205 -11.13 -18.04 -1.13
C PHE A 205 -9.93 -18.94 -1.40
N ALA A 206 -9.66 -19.30 -2.65
CA ALA A 206 -8.48 -20.06 -3.02
C ALA A 206 -7.19 -19.27 -2.76
N ILE A 207 -7.13 -18.00 -3.16
CA ILE A 207 -5.98 -17.13 -2.90
C ILE A 207 -5.83 -16.87 -1.40
N ALA A 208 -6.94 -16.58 -0.70
CA ALA A 208 -6.92 -16.43 0.75
C ALA A 208 -6.38 -17.69 1.45
N ASP A 209 -6.79 -18.88 1.01
CA ASP A 209 -6.32 -20.15 1.58
C ASP A 209 -4.87 -20.45 1.21
N LEU A 210 -4.41 -20.16 -0.02
CA LEU A 210 -3.01 -20.27 -0.43
C LEU A 210 -2.09 -19.51 0.52
N TYR A 211 -2.38 -18.23 0.75
CA TYR A 211 -1.60 -17.41 1.67
C TYR A 211 -1.81 -17.82 3.14
N SER A 212 -3.03 -18.18 3.55
CA SER A 212 -3.30 -18.66 4.92
C SER A 212 -2.50 -19.93 5.25
N GLU A 213 -2.42 -20.88 4.33
CA GLU A 213 -1.63 -22.10 4.51
C GLU A 213 -0.12 -21.81 4.49
N THR A 214 0.32 -20.83 3.69
CA THR A 214 1.72 -20.39 3.65
C THR A 214 2.15 -19.75 4.98
N LEU A 215 1.26 -18.98 5.61
CA LEU A 215 1.47 -18.39 6.95
C LEU A 215 1.58 -19.43 8.08
N LYS A 216 1.18 -20.69 7.85
CA LYS A 216 1.33 -21.77 8.85
C LYS A 216 2.72 -22.39 8.88
N LEU A 217 3.57 -22.10 7.90
CA LEU A 217 4.96 -22.53 7.90
C LEU A 217 5.75 -21.80 9.00
N PRO A 218 6.91 -22.32 9.43
CA PRO A 218 7.83 -21.56 10.26
C PRO A 218 8.14 -20.18 9.62
N PRO A 219 8.31 -19.09 10.40
CA PRO A 219 8.34 -17.73 9.84
C PRO A 219 9.27 -17.53 8.64
N ALA A 220 10.52 -17.99 8.73
CA ALA A 220 11.48 -17.90 7.62
C ALA A 220 11.00 -18.63 6.36
N ARG A 221 10.47 -19.86 6.51
CA ARG A 221 9.92 -20.65 5.39
C ARG A 221 8.65 -20.04 4.81
N SER A 222 7.83 -19.41 5.64
CA SER A 222 6.65 -18.68 5.19
C SER A 222 7.05 -17.50 4.32
N SER A 223 8.00 -16.70 4.79
CA SER A 223 8.56 -15.56 4.05
C SER A 223 9.16 -16.00 2.72
N ASP A 224 10.00 -17.04 2.73
CA ASP A 224 10.61 -17.60 1.51
C ASP A 224 9.56 -18.11 0.52
N ALA A 225 8.52 -18.81 0.99
CA ALA A 225 7.42 -19.27 0.14
C ALA A 225 6.61 -18.11 -0.46
N ILE A 226 6.38 -17.03 0.30
CA ILE A 226 5.69 -15.83 -0.19
C ILE A 226 6.54 -15.12 -1.25
N LYS A 227 7.85 -14.96 -1.00
CA LYS A 227 8.78 -14.37 -1.97
C LYS A 227 8.83 -15.18 -3.26
N TYR A 228 8.88 -16.51 -3.15
CA TYR A 228 8.84 -17.41 -4.30
C TYR A 228 7.52 -17.31 -5.10
N LEU A 229 6.37 -17.15 -4.42
CA LEU A 229 5.09 -16.91 -5.09
C LEU A 229 5.09 -15.60 -5.90
N LEU A 230 5.74 -14.56 -5.38
CA LEU A 230 5.77 -13.23 -5.98
C LEU A 230 6.82 -13.09 -7.09
N SER A 231 7.93 -13.83 -7.02
CA SER A 231 8.95 -13.85 -8.08
C SER A 231 8.47 -14.54 -9.37
N GLY A 232 7.31 -15.20 -9.34
CA GLY A 232 6.80 -16.01 -10.44
C GLY A 232 7.62 -17.30 -10.67
N PRO A 233 7.08 -18.27 -11.42
CA PRO A 233 7.87 -19.41 -11.87
C PRO A 233 8.87 -18.97 -12.94
N GLY A 234 10.11 -18.68 -12.52
CA GLY A 234 11.31 -18.73 -13.37
C GLY A 234 11.60 -17.50 -14.24
N GLU A 235 12.26 -16.50 -13.65
CA GLU A 235 13.21 -15.62 -14.37
C GLU A 235 14.68 -16.10 -14.23
N GLU A 236 14.93 -17.31 -13.71
CA GLU A 236 16.29 -17.83 -13.52
C GLU A 236 16.92 -18.52 -14.77
N GLU A 237 16.32 -18.45 -15.97
CA GLU A 237 16.90 -19.07 -17.19
C GLU A 237 17.00 -18.14 -18.42
N GLN A 238 17.20 -16.83 -18.24
CA GLN A 238 17.58 -15.93 -19.34
C GLN A 238 18.70 -14.94 -18.98
N GLN A 239 19.86 -15.44 -18.54
CA GLN A 239 21.15 -14.75 -18.69
C GLN A 239 22.26 -15.71 -19.13
#